data_AF-A0A3M0X365-F1
#
_entry.id   AF-A0A3M0X365-F1
#
_cell.length_a   1.000
_cell.length_b   1.000
_cell.length_c   1.000
_cell.angle_alpha   90.00
_cell.angle_beta   90.00
_cell.angle_gamma   90.00
#
_symmetry.space_group_name_H-M   'P 1'
#
loop_
_entity.id
_entity.type
_entity.pdbx_description
1 polymer ?
#
loop_
_entity_poly.entity_id
_entity_poly.type
_entity_poly.pdbx_seq_one_letter_code
_entity_poly.pdbx_strand_id
1 'polypeptide(L)'
;VDLYADGLNFVFGEADILRGVAIISLTRLHQSFYGLPEDRGLFIERALKEAVHELGHLYGLRHCPDPHCVMHFSNSLLDTDKKSYKFCAICRRKLKENIGR
;
A
#
# COMPACT_ATOMS: atom_id res chain seq x y z
N VAL A 1 -6.08 3.91 14.29
CA VAL A 1 -7.55 3.86 14.04
C VAL A 1 -7.77 3.07 12.77
N ASP A 2 -8.85 2.30 12.70
CA ASP A 2 -9.16 1.50 11.51
C ASP A 2 -9.84 2.35 10.42
N LEU A 3 -9.67 2.00 9.15
CA LEU A 3 -10.18 2.80 8.02
C LEU A 3 -11.11 1.97 7.12
N TYR A 4 -12.08 2.67 6.55
CA TYR A 4 -13.13 2.12 5.70
C TYR A 4 -13.39 3.10 4.55
N ALA A 5 -13.76 2.57 3.39
CA ALA A 5 -14.13 3.33 2.21
C ALA A 5 -15.43 2.75 1.63
N ASP A 6 -16.14 3.53 0.81
CA ASP A 6 -17.43 3.10 0.26
C ASP A 6 -17.29 1.79 -0.53
N GLY A 7 -18.15 0.81 -0.21
CA GLY A 7 -18.11 -0.52 -0.80
C GLY A 7 -17.00 -1.46 -0.32
N LEU A 8 -16.16 -1.07 0.66
CA LEU A 8 -15.09 -1.91 1.21
C LEU A 8 -15.24 -2.12 2.72
N ASN A 9 -15.03 -3.37 3.15
CA ASN A 9 -15.10 -3.73 4.57
C ASN A 9 -13.92 -3.19 5.41
N PHE A 10 -12.84 -2.75 4.76
CA PHE A 10 -11.75 -1.96 5.32
C PHE A 10 -10.80 -1.53 4.20
N VAL A 11 -9.90 -0.59 4.50
CA VAL A 11 -8.74 -0.26 3.66
C VAL A 11 -7.47 -0.15 4.50
N PHE A 12 -6.33 -0.50 3.92
CA PHE A 12 -5.04 -0.24 4.55
C PHE A 12 -4.60 1.21 4.39
N GLY A 13 -5.02 1.86 3.31
CA GLY A 13 -4.78 3.26 3.03
C GLY A 13 -5.70 3.75 1.93
N GLU A 14 -5.70 5.06 1.72
CA GLU A 14 -6.37 5.68 0.60
C GLU A 14 -5.64 6.97 0.20
N ALA A 15 -5.65 7.26 -1.10
CA ALA A 15 -5.04 8.43 -1.68
C ALA A 15 -6.05 9.23 -2.52
N ASP A 16 -6.20 10.51 -2.18
CA ASP A 16 -6.86 11.49 -3.02
C ASP A 16 -5.82 12.15 -3.93
N ILE A 17 -5.75 11.67 -5.16
CA ILE A 17 -4.80 12.13 -6.17
C ILE A 17 -5.04 13.60 -6.55
N LEU A 18 -6.30 14.07 -6.54
CA LEU A 18 -6.63 15.44 -6.91
C LEU A 18 -6.20 16.44 -5.82
N ARG A 19 -6.28 16.03 -4.56
CA ARG A 19 -5.86 16.86 -3.41
C ARG A 19 -4.40 16.63 -3.01
N GLY A 20 -3.74 15.62 -3.56
CA GLY A 20 -2.34 15.31 -3.26
C GLY A 20 -2.12 14.81 -1.83
N VAL A 21 -3.13 14.16 -1.24
CA VAL A 21 -3.09 13.66 0.14
C VAL A 21 -3.36 12.17 0.19
N ALA A 22 -2.64 11.48 1.08
CA ALA A 22 -2.89 10.08 1.35
C ALA A 22 -2.84 9.78 2.85
N ILE A 23 -3.53 8.71 3.25
CA ILE A 23 -3.58 8.21 4.61
C ILE A 23 -3.34 6.71 4.62
N ILE A 24 -2.65 6.22 5.64
CA ILE A 24 -2.53 4.78 5.93
C ILE A 24 -2.99 4.48 7.35
N SER A 25 -3.61 3.32 7.53
CA SER A 25 -3.96 2.73 8.82
C SER A 25 -2.95 1.65 9.17
N LEU A 26 -2.30 1.80 10.32
CA LEU A 26 -1.42 0.76 10.86
C LEU A 26 -2.20 -0.33 11.62
N THR A 27 -3.48 -0.09 11.92
CA THR A 27 -4.29 -0.94 12.82
C THR A 27 -4.32 -2.40 12.39
N ARG A 28 -4.59 -2.65 11.10
CA ARG A 28 -4.68 -3.99 10.52
C ARG A 28 -3.33 -4.53 10.01
N LEU A 29 -2.24 -3.80 10.21
CA LEU A 29 -0.89 -4.28 9.85
C LEU A 29 -0.24 -5.08 10.99
N HIS A 30 -0.70 -4.85 12.22
CA HIS A 30 -0.29 -5.59 13.40
C HIS A 30 -0.78 -7.03 13.37
N GLN A 31 0.09 -7.97 13.73
CA GLN A 31 -0.29 -9.38 13.88
C GLN A 31 -1.28 -9.59 15.03
N SER A 32 -1.15 -8.81 16.12
CA SER A 32 -2.07 -8.87 17.27
C SER A 32 -3.51 -8.54 16.92
N PHE A 33 -3.77 -7.76 15.87
CA PHE A 33 -5.13 -7.52 15.37
C PHE A 33 -5.84 -8.83 15.01
N TYR A 34 -5.06 -9.84 14.60
CA TYR A 34 -5.54 -11.17 14.21
C TYR A 34 -5.27 -12.23 15.29
N GLY A 35 -4.93 -11.82 16.52
CA GLY A 35 -4.64 -12.74 17.63
C GLY A 35 -3.32 -13.50 17.49
N LEU A 36 -2.43 -13.05 16.60
CA LEU A 36 -1.11 -13.66 16.39
C LEU A 36 -0.01 -12.94 17.19
N PRO A 37 1.12 -13.62 17.51
CA PRO A 37 2.27 -12.98 18.14
C PRO A 37 2.80 -11.82 17.29
N GLU A 38 3.19 -10.73 17.95
CA GLU A 38 3.76 -9.58 17.24
C GLU A 38 5.10 -9.93 16.57
N ASP A 39 5.26 -9.43 15.35
CA ASP A 39 6.55 -9.42 14.64
C ASP A 39 6.80 -7.98 14.19
N ARG A 40 7.73 -7.31 14.88
CA ARG A 40 8.06 -5.91 14.60
C ARG A 40 8.69 -5.71 13.23
N GLY A 41 9.45 -6.68 12.74
CA GLY A 41 10.06 -6.61 11.41
C GLY A 41 9.00 -6.66 10.32
N LEU A 42 8.09 -7.62 10.42
CA LEU A 42 6.97 -7.78 9.50
C LEU A 42 6.02 -6.57 9.54
N PHE A 43 5.73 -6.04 10.74
CA PHE A 43 4.93 -4.83 10.90
C PHE A 43 5.54 -3.62 10.16
N ILE A 44 6.84 -3.37 10.33
CA ILE A 44 7.54 -2.27 9.65
C ILE A 44 7.55 -2.49 8.14
N GLU A 45 7.76 -3.72 7.68
CA GLU A 45 7.72 -4.04 6.26
C GLU A 45 6.35 -3.77 5.65
N ARG A 46 5.27 -4.19 6.31
CA ARG A 46 3.88 -3.91 5.89
C ARG A 46 3.61 -2.41 5.84
N ALA A 47 3.99 -1.67 6.88
CA ALA A 47 3.82 -0.22 6.91
C ALA A 47 4.58 0.47 5.76
N LEU A 48 5.80 0.02 5.46
CA LEU A 48 6.57 0.51 4.32
C LEU A 48 5.86 0.23 2.99
N LYS A 49 5.34 -0.98 2.80
CA LYS A 49 4.64 -1.36 1.56
C LYS A 49 3.41 -0.48 1.30
N GLU A 50 2.56 -0.31 2.31
CA GLU A 50 1.34 0.51 2.17
C GLU A 50 1.69 2.01 2.03
N ALA A 51 2.68 2.52 2.77
CA ALA A 51 3.14 3.90 2.59
C ALA A 51 3.65 4.17 1.16
N VAL A 52 4.46 3.26 0.61
CA VAL A 52 5.00 3.39 -0.76
C VAL A 52 3.88 3.22 -1.80
N HIS A 53 2.90 2.35 -1.55
CA HIS A 53 1.72 2.15 -2.41
C HIS A 53 0.92 3.46 -2.55
N GLU A 54 0.53 4.06 -1.42
CA GLU A 54 -0.26 5.28 -1.41
C GLU A 54 0.52 6.48 -1.98
N LEU A 55 1.81 6.60 -1.68
CA LEU A 55 2.67 7.59 -2.34
C LEU A 55 2.70 7.38 -3.86
N GLY A 56 2.74 6.13 -4.32
CA GLY A 56 2.66 5.78 -5.73
C GLY A 56 1.38 6.33 -6.38
N HIS A 57 0.23 6.25 -5.69
CA HIS A 57 -1.01 6.86 -6.15
C HIS A 57 -0.91 8.38 -6.28
N LEU A 58 -0.30 9.07 -5.30
CA LEU A 58 -0.06 10.52 -5.37
C LEU A 58 0.82 10.92 -6.55
N TYR A 59 1.75 10.06 -6.97
CA TYR A 59 2.53 10.23 -8.19
C TYR A 59 1.84 9.68 -9.45
N GLY A 60 0.52 9.47 -9.43
CA GLY A 60 -0.29 9.11 -10.59
C GLY A 60 -0.17 7.65 -11.04
N LEU A 61 0.39 6.76 -10.22
CA LEU A 61 0.37 5.33 -10.50
C LEU A 61 -1.00 4.74 -10.16
N ARG A 62 -1.49 3.85 -11.03
CA ARG A 62 -2.67 3.01 -10.76
C ARG A 62 -2.23 1.63 -10.28
N HIS A 63 -3.19 0.84 -9.81
CA HIS A 63 -2.94 -0.55 -9.44
C HIS A 63 -2.23 -1.34 -10.55
N CYS A 64 -1.34 -2.23 -10.13
CA CYS A 64 -0.52 -3.06 -10.99
C CYS A 64 -0.99 -4.52 -10.93
N PRO A 65 -1.11 -5.22 -12.07
CA PRO A 65 -1.46 -6.64 -12.08
C PRO A 65 -0.32 -7.56 -11.62
N ASP A 66 0.92 -7.07 -11.54
CA ASP A 66 2.06 -7.83 -11.02
C ASP A 66 1.95 -7.98 -9.50
N PRO A 67 1.75 -9.19 -8.96
CA PRO A 67 1.54 -9.43 -7.54
C PRO A 67 2.78 -9.15 -6.68
N HIS A 68 3.96 -8.97 -7.30
CA HIS A 68 5.19 -8.62 -6.58
C HIS A 68 5.48 -7.11 -6.59
N CYS A 69 4.72 -6.32 -7.35
CA CYS A 69 4.88 -4.88 -7.40
C CYS A 69 4.21 -4.23 -6.17
N VAL A 70 4.84 -3.21 -5.59
CA VAL A 70 4.25 -2.45 -4.48
C VAL A 70 2.89 -1.83 -4.83
N MET A 71 2.64 -1.52 -6.11
CA MET A 71 1.35 -1.02 -6.60
C MET A 71 0.30 -2.12 -6.82
N HIS A 72 0.57 -3.37 -6.46
CA HIS A 72 -0.47 -4.39 -6.45
C HIS A 72 -1.52 -4.07 -5.39
N PHE A 73 -2.79 -4.22 -5.74
CA PHE A 73 -3.89 -4.00 -4.82
C PHE A 73 -3.92 -5.12 -3.78
N SER A 74 -4.00 -4.75 -2.50
CA SER A 74 -4.02 -5.69 -1.38
C SER A 74 -5.40 -5.70 -0.72
N ASN A 75 -6.14 -6.80 -0.88
CA ASN A 75 -7.42 -7.01 -0.19
C ASN A 75 -7.24 -7.62 1.20
N SER A 76 -6.06 -8.16 1.47
CA SER A 76 -5.73 -8.89 2.69
C SER A 76 -4.27 -8.68 3.07
N LEU A 77 -3.93 -9.02 4.32
CA LEU A 77 -2.53 -9.04 4.74
C LEU A 77 -1.68 -10.00 3.92
N LEU A 78 -2.25 -11.12 3.47
CA LEU A 78 -1.52 -12.09 2.65
C LEU A 78 -1.08 -11.46 1.32
N ASP A 79 -1.92 -10.61 0.72
CA ASP A 79 -1.56 -9.86 -0.48
C ASP A 79 -0.44 -8.85 -0.20
N THR A 80 -0.53 -8.12 0.92
CA THR A 80 0.54 -7.19 1.36
C THR A 80 1.85 -7.93 1.64
N ASP A 81 1.80 -9.11 2.25
CA ASP A 81 2.99 -9.90 2.55
C ASP A 81 3.65 -10.43 1.27
N LYS A 82 2.84 -10.80 0.28
CA LYS A 82 3.31 -11.31 -1.02
C LYS A 82 3.98 -10.24 -1.89
N LYS A 83 3.47 -9.00 -1.89
CA LYS A 83 4.04 -7.92 -2.72
C LYS A 83 5.37 -7.44 -2.15
N SER A 84 6.27 -6.93 -3.00
CA SER A 84 7.48 -6.23 -2.56
C SER A 84 7.15 -4.78 -2.18
N TYR A 85 8.00 -4.15 -1.36
CA TYR A 85 8.00 -2.68 -1.21
C TYR A 85 8.55 -1.95 -2.47
N LYS A 86 9.05 -2.69 -3.46
CA LYS A 86 9.65 -2.14 -4.68
C LYS A 86 8.63 -2.03 -5.81
N PHE A 87 8.76 -0.98 -6.61
CA PHE A 87 8.11 -0.90 -7.91
C PHE A 87 8.72 -1.90 -8.90
N CYS A 88 7.87 -2.58 -9.67
CA CYS A 88 8.28 -3.32 -10.88
C CYS A 88 8.86 -2.36 -11.93
N ALA A 89 9.50 -2.91 -12.98
CA ALA A 89 10.14 -2.11 -14.02
C ALA A 89 9.18 -1.10 -14.68
N ILE A 90 7.93 -1.50 -14.92
CA ILE A 90 6.91 -0.66 -15.56
C ILE A 90 6.50 0.50 -14.66
N CYS A 91 6.13 0.22 -13.40
CA CYS A 91 5.73 1.25 -12.45
C CYS A 91 6.89 2.20 -12.13
N ARG A 92 8.13 1.69 -12.04
CA ARG A 92 9.33 2.50 -11.84
C ARG A 92 9.57 3.48 -12.98
N ARG A 93 9.36 3.05 -14.23
CA ARG A 93 9.47 3.93 -15.41
C ARG A 93 8.41 5.03 -15.37
N LYS A 94 7.14 4.66 -15.15
CA LYS A 94 6.03 5.63 -15.02
C LYS A 94 6.27 6.63 -13.90
N LEU A 95 6.76 6.17 -12.76
CA LEU A 95 7.09 7.04 -11.62
C LEU A 95 8.11 8.10 -12.00
N LYS A 96 9.19 7.71 -12.70
CA LYS A 96 10.20 8.66 -13.18
C LYS A 96 9.63 9.66 -14.18
N GLU A 97 8.75 9.22 -15.07
CA GLU A 97 8.06 10.09 -16.03
C GLU A 97 7.12 11.09 -15.35
N ASN A 98 6.54 10.72 -14.21
CA ASN A 98 5.58 11.55 -13.46
C ASN A 98 6.26 12.52 -12.47
N ILE A 99 7.38 12.13 -11.84
CA ILE A 99 8.14 13.01 -10.91
C ILE A 99 8.84 14.16 -11.64
N GLY A 100 9.14 14.00 -12.93
CA GLY A 100 9.78 15.05 -13.75
C GLY A 100 8.83 16.08 -14.34
N ARG A 101 7.55 16.07 -13.96
CA ARG A 101 6.52 17.03 -14.37
C ARG A 101 6.20 17.98 -13.23
#